data_AF-A0A7Y9KQ14-F1
#
_entry.id   AF-A0A7Y9KQ14-F1
#
_cell.length_a   1.000
_cell.length_b   1.000
_cell.length_c   1.000
_cell.angle_alpha   90.00
_cell.angle_beta   90.00
_cell.angle_gamma   90.00
#
_symmetry.space_group_name_H-M   'P 1'
#
loop_
_entity.id
_entity.type
_entity.pdbx_description
1 polymer ?
#
loop_
_entity_poly.entity_id
_entity_poly.type
_entity_poly.pdbx_seq_one_letter_code
_entity_poly.pdbx_strand_id
1 'polypeptide(L)'
;MARRYETGRSTTADASSVTDRDSFAYFLEVVLGDFRLGDGESEWENATLDRFLEALAAFAEARVTDGPGQDMDQDRGSWRLFAQMVVAATGYE
;
A
#
# COMPACT_ATOMS: atom_id res chain seq x y z
N MET A 1 -7.61 27.64 16.58
CA MET A 1 -7.90 26.20 16.39
C MET A 1 -6.99 25.69 15.30
N ALA A 2 -6.01 24.86 15.62
CA ALA A 2 -5.19 24.20 14.60
C ALA A 2 -6.08 23.18 13.88
N ARG A 3 -6.23 23.31 12.56
CA ARG A 3 -6.76 22.22 11.73
C ARG A 3 -5.82 21.04 11.94
N ARG A 4 -6.30 19.97 12.58
CA ARG A 4 -5.69 18.65 12.41
C ARG A 4 -5.79 18.37 10.92
N TYR A 5 -4.65 18.23 10.25
CA TYR A 5 -4.63 17.55 8.97
C TYR A 5 -5.03 16.11 9.32
N GLU A 6 -6.28 15.75 9.03
CA GLU A 6 -6.70 14.35 9.01
C GLU A 6 -6.09 13.79 7.73
N THR A 7 -4.79 13.48 7.76
CA THR A 7 -4.16 12.64 6.75
C THR A 7 -4.79 11.26 6.95
N GLY A 8 -5.45 10.73 5.93
CA GLY A 8 -6.02 9.39 5.97
C GLY A 8 -4.95 8.36 6.34
N ARG A 9 -5.38 7.20 6.86
CA ARG A 9 -4.46 6.09 7.13
C ARG A 9 -4.23 5.27 5.86
N SER A 10 -3.20 4.42 5.86
CA SER A 10 -3.05 3.33 4.89
C SER A 10 -3.71 2.05 5.41
N THR A 11 -3.68 1.00 4.59
CA THR A 11 -3.93 -0.35 5.08
C THR A 11 -2.92 -0.78 6.15
N THR A 12 -3.35 -1.64 7.06
CA THR A 12 -2.50 -2.23 8.11
C THR A 12 -1.92 -3.59 7.72
N ALA A 13 -2.19 -4.08 6.50
CA ALA A 13 -1.70 -5.36 6.01
C ALA A 13 -0.17 -5.39 5.89
N ASP A 14 0.46 -6.49 6.33
CA ASP A 14 1.92 -6.64 6.33
C ASP A 14 2.45 -7.23 5.01
N ALA A 15 3.02 -6.36 4.16
CA ALA A 15 3.64 -6.75 2.89
C ALA A 15 4.93 -7.57 3.06
N SER A 16 5.61 -7.53 4.22
CA SER A 16 6.89 -8.22 4.42
C SER A 16 6.74 -9.75 4.41
N SER A 17 5.56 -10.23 4.78
CA SER A 17 5.17 -11.65 4.82
C SER A 17 4.92 -12.27 3.44
N VAL A 18 4.82 -11.47 2.38
CA VAL A 18 4.48 -11.92 1.03
C VAL A 18 5.71 -12.46 0.30
N THR A 19 5.70 -13.75 -0.05
CA THR A 19 6.85 -14.44 -0.67
C THR A 19 6.53 -15.10 -2.01
N ASP A 20 5.26 -15.34 -2.29
CA ASP A 20 4.77 -16.10 -3.44
C ASP A 20 3.37 -15.64 -3.83
N ARG A 21 2.80 -16.27 -4.87
CA ARG A 21 1.49 -15.92 -5.40
C ARG A 21 0.36 -16.16 -4.39
N ASP A 22 0.43 -17.22 -3.60
CA ASP A 22 -0.64 -17.62 -2.69
C ASP A 22 -0.68 -16.69 -1.47
N SER A 23 0.49 -16.36 -0.92
CA SER A 23 0.63 -15.32 0.11
C SER A 23 0.21 -13.94 -0.39
N PHE A 24 0.46 -13.61 -1.67
CA PHE A 24 -0.03 -12.36 -2.27
C PHE A 24 -1.56 -12.35 -2.43
N ALA A 25 -2.17 -13.46 -2.84
CA ALA A 25 -3.63 -13.57 -2.93
C ALA A 25 -4.28 -13.38 -1.55
N TYR A 26 -3.75 -14.05 -0.52
CA TYR A 26 -4.20 -13.87 0.86
C TYR A 26 -4.02 -12.42 1.34
N PHE A 27 -2.88 -11.81 1.05
CA PHE A 27 -2.64 -10.39 1.36
C PHE A 27 -3.71 -9.48 0.76
N LEU A 28 -4.11 -9.68 -0.50
CA LEU A 28 -5.18 -8.88 -1.12
C LEU A 28 -6.54 -9.07 -0.44
N GLU A 29 -6.86 -10.27 0.04
CA GLU A 29 -8.08 -10.51 0.82
C GLU A 29 -8.05 -9.74 2.15
N VAL A 30 -6.89 -9.68 2.80
CA VAL A 30 -6.70 -8.89 4.03
C VAL A 30 -6.86 -7.39 3.76
N VAL A 31 -6.24 -6.86 2.70
CA VAL A 31 -6.37 -5.45 2.30
C VAL A 31 -7.83 -5.10 1.99
N LEU A 32 -8.53 -5.96 1.24
CA LEU A 32 -9.95 -5.77 0.94
C LEU A 32 -10.83 -5.86 2.19
N GLY A 33 -10.48 -6.74 3.12
CA GLY A 33 -11.13 -6.85 4.42
C GLY A 33 -10.98 -5.58 5.25
N ASP A 34 -9.78 -5.02 5.31
CA ASP A 34 -9.50 -3.75 6.00
C ASP A 34 -10.30 -2.58 5.38
N PHE A 35 -10.40 -2.54 4.04
CA PHE A 35 -11.22 -1.54 3.35
C PHE A 35 -12.71 -1.63 3.74
N ARG A 36 -13.30 -2.82 3.64
CA ARG A 36 -14.75 -3.04 3.77
C ARG A 36 -15.24 -3.16 5.21
N LEU A 37 -14.40 -3.69 6.10
CA LEU A 37 -14.79 -4.06 7.47
C LEU A 37 -14.05 -3.24 8.54
N GLY A 38 -12.93 -2.60 8.18
CA GLY A 38 -12.05 -1.88 9.11
C GLY A 38 -12.11 -0.37 9.02
N ASP A 39 -13.22 0.21 8.58
CA ASP A 39 -13.42 1.67 8.38
C ASP A 39 -12.56 2.29 7.26
N GLY A 40 -11.87 1.47 6.45
CA GLY A 40 -11.00 1.95 5.37
C GLY A 40 -11.72 2.80 4.32
N GLU A 41 -13.00 2.53 4.03
CA GLU A 41 -13.83 3.37 3.15
C GLU A 41 -13.88 4.85 3.56
N SER A 42 -13.84 5.14 4.86
CA SER A 42 -13.88 6.51 5.40
C SER A 42 -12.52 7.05 5.82
N GLU A 43 -11.55 6.17 6.08
CA GLU A 43 -10.28 6.54 6.69
C GLU A 43 -9.08 6.44 5.75
N TRP A 44 -9.15 5.69 4.65
CA TRP A 44 -8.03 5.61 3.71
C TRP A 44 -7.84 6.94 2.96
N GLU A 45 -6.60 7.37 2.82
CA GLU A 45 -6.28 8.56 2.01
C GLU A 45 -6.76 8.36 0.56
N ASN A 46 -6.56 7.14 0.05
CA ASN A 46 -6.86 6.74 -1.33
C ASN A 46 -8.01 5.72 -1.39
N ALA A 47 -9.16 6.08 -0.82
CA ALA A 47 -10.34 5.20 -0.74
C ALA A 47 -11.09 5.01 -2.07
N THR A 48 -10.82 5.82 -3.11
CA THR A 48 -11.45 5.71 -4.42
C THR A 48 -10.49 5.11 -5.45
N LEU A 49 -11.04 4.48 -6.50
CA LEU A 49 -10.21 3.82 -7.52
C LEU A 49 -9.26 4.79 -8.22
N ASP A 50 -9.70 6.02 -8.50
CA ASP A 50 -8.87 7.06 -9.12
C ASP A 50 -7.67 7.41 -8.25
N ARG A 51 -7.89 7.73 -6.96
CA ARG A 51 -6.81 8.04 -6.01
C ARG A 51 -5.87 6.87 -5.79
N PHE A 52 -6.42 5.66 -5.65
CA PHE A 52 -5.62 4.44 -5.52
C PHE A 52 -4.68 4.25 -6.71
N LEU A 53 -5.18 4.44 -7.95
CA LEU A 53 -4.38 4.29 -9.16
C LEU A 53 -3.36 5.43 -9.32
N GLU A 54 -3.70 6.66 -8.93
CA GLU A 54 -2.76 7.80 -8.92
C GLU A 54 -1.59 7.54 -7.97
N ALA A 55 -1.88 7.15 -6.72
CA ALA A 55 -0.85 6.83 -5.73
C ALA A 55 -0.01 5.61 -6.12
N LEU A 56 -0.64 4.57 -6.71
CA LEU A 56 0.08 3.40 -7.23
C LEU A 56 1.07 3.79 -8.33
N ALA A 57 0.65 4.66 -9.26
CA ALA A 57 1.50 5.16 -10.33
C ALA A 57 2.66 6.01 -9.78
N ALA A 58 2.36 6.95 -8.87
CA ALA A 58 3.36 7.78 -8.23
C ALA A 58 4.44 6.94 -7.51
N PHE A 59 4.03 5.93 -6.75
CA PHE A 59 4.96 5.04 -6.06
C PHE A 59 5.80 4.20 -7.03
N ALA A 60 5.20 3.68 -8.11
CA ALA A 60 5.92 2.94 -9.13
C ALA A 60 6.97 3.80 -9.87
N GLU A 61 6.69 5.10 -10.06
CA GLU A 61 7.61 6.06 -10.67
C GLU A 61 8.72 6.53 -9.73
N ALA A 62 8.41 6.70 -8.44
CA ALA A 62 9.33 7.27 -7.46
C ALA A 62 10.59 6.42 -7.20
N ARG A 63 10.60 5.13 -7.61
CA ARG A 63 11.72 4.18 -7.39
C ARG A 63 12.28 4.29 -5.98
N VAL A 64 11.40 4.15 -5.00
CA VAL A 64 11.64 4.47 -3.59
C VAL A 64 12.83 3.68 -3.03
N THR A 65 14.05 4.22 -3.12
CA THR A 65 15.28 3.59 -2.62
C THR A 65 15.33 3.68 -1.09
N ASP A 66 14.51 2.93 -0.36
CA ASP A 66 14.39 3.18 1.07
C ASP A 66 15.23 2.24 1.94
N GLY A 67 16.32 2.83 2.44
CA GLY A 67 16.74 2.65 3.83
C GLY A 67 17.67 1.48 4.13
N PRO A 68 18.47 1.59 5.19
CA PRO A 68 19.44 0.57 5.58
C PRO A 68 18.71 -0.77 5.86
N GLY A 69 18.97 -1.79 5.04
CA GLY A 69 18.46 -3.14 5.21
C GLY A 69 17.44 -3.61 4.17
N GLN A 70 17.01 -2.76 3.24
CA GLN A 70 16.16 -3.16 2.11
C GLN A 70 16.97 -3.22 0.81
N ASP A 71 17.84 -4.23 0.69
CA ASP A 71 18.45 -4.63 -0.59
C ASP A 71 17.39 -5.35 -1.46
N MET A 72 16.32 -4.63 -1.81
CA MET A 72 15.33 -5.13 -2.76
C MET A 72 15.63 -4.51 -4.12
N ASP A 73 16.08 -5.35 -5.06
CA ASP A 73 16.24 -4.98 -6.46
C ASP A 73 14.85 -4.63 -7.04
N GLN A 74 14.55 -3.34 -7.18
CA GLN A 74 13.25 -2.85 -7.65
C GLN A 74 13.06 -3.03 -9.16
N ASP A 75 14.13 -3.29 -9.90
CA ASP A 75 14.04 -3.66 -11.32
C ASP A 75 13.67 -5.16 -11.48
N ARG A 76 13.70 -5.93 -10.37
CA ARG A 76 13.17 -7.31 -10.32
C ARG A 76 11.81 -7.36 -9.62
N GLY A 77 10.78 -7.60 -10.43
CA GLY A 77 9.43 -7.86 -9.91
C GLY A 77 9.42 -9.01 -8.90
N SER A 78 8.89 -8.74 -7.70
CA SER A 78 8.68 -9.73 -6.65
C SER A 78 7.28 -9.56 -6.07
N TRP A 79 6.73 -10.64 -5.49
CA TRP A 79 5.42 -10.58 -4.84
C TRP A 79 5.40 -9.59 -3.66
N ARG A 80 6.53 -9.47 -2.95
CA ARG A 80 6.74 -8.45 -1.92
C ARG A 80 6.67 -7.03 -2.49
N LEU A 81 7.32 -6.76 -3.62
CA LEU A 81 7.25 -5.46 -4.27
C LEU A 81 5.82 -5.10 -4.67
N PHE A 82 5.06 -6.04 -5.23
CA PHE A 82 3.66 -5.81 -5.54
C PHE A 82 2.82 -5.54 -4.29
N ALA A 83 3.06 -6.24 -3.18
CA ALA A 83 2.38 -5.98 -1.91
C ALA A 83 2.71 -4.59 -1.35
N GLN A 84 3.98 -4.19 -1.39
CA GLN A 84 4.41 -2.84 -0.97
C GLN A 84 3.76 -1.74 -1.81
N MET A 85 3.70 -1.93 -3.13
CA MET A 85 3.00 -1.01 -4.04
C MET A 85 1.52 -0.86 -3.68
N VAL A 86 0.83 -1.96 -3.31
CA VAL A 86 -0.56 -1.90 -2.85
C VAL A 86 -0.68 -1.16 -1.52
N VAL A 87 0.19 -1.42 -0.53
CA VAL A 87 0.18 -0.69 0.75
C VAL A 87 0.34 0.81 0.50
N ALA A 88 1.35 1.20 -0.30
CA ALA A 88 1.57 2.60 -0.65
C ALA A 88 0.34 3.20 -1.35
N ALA A 89 -0.25 2.49 -2.31
CA ALA A 89 -1.44 2.97 -3.02
C ALA A 89 -2.64 3.27 -2.11
N THR A 90 -2.74 2.69 -0.91
CA THR A 90 -3.82 2.99 0.04
C THR A 90 -3.63 4.27 0.86
N GLY A 91 -2.40 4.79 0.98
CA GLY A 91 -2.09 5.89 1.92
C GLY A 91 -0.98 6.86 1.50
N TYR A 92 -0.38 6.71 0.33
CA TYR A 92 0.65 7.62 -0.19
C TYR A 92 -0.01 8.90 -0.74
N GLU A 93 0.49 10.06 -0.30
CA GLU A 93 0.07 11.41 -0.73
C GLU A 93 0.82 11.90 -1.96
#